data_AF-A0A9K3I7R9-F1
#
_entry.id   AF-A0A9K3I7R9-F1
#
_cell.length_a   1.000
_cell.length_b   1.000
_cell.length_c   1.000
_cell.angle_alpha   90.00
_cell.angle_beta   90.00
_cell.angle_gamma   90.00
#
_symmetry.space_group_name_H-M   'P 1'
#
loop_
_entity.id
_entity.type
_entity.pdbx_description
1 polymer ?
#
loop_
_entity_poly.entity_id
_entity_poly.type
_entity_poly.pdbx_seq_one_letter_code
_entity_poly.pdbx_strand_id
1 'polypeptide(L)'
;MGLRNAINNLKAEVERLKKQDADIEKLKQEKADAEAARDEARSHRERSEQREVRTCTTLALKDKEIDEVTSLLAEQEQIKAELESAKNDLQLERVEKAETSHRLAETEEKLENSETARVTAESQVEPLKNDMLWLKDRGIISVANSVLNFDELDETVAHLLVATCNDGYAQGYAECSQHVVNALKVDWDTSSSATHGVDTEAALAAAKTQFNTLQLPVMDLVTVALQSEDFMTQPTEVFPDREDDDDEDLA
;
A
#
# COMPACT_ATOMS: atom_id res chain seq x y z
N MET A 1 -100.31 -93.02 76.67
CA MET A 1 -99.22 -93.22 75.68
C MET A 1 -98.70 -91.86 75.23
N GLY A 2 -97.75 -91.24 75.94
CA GLY A 2 -97.30 -89.86 75.62
C GLY A 2 -95.82 -89.54 75.91
N LEU A 3 -95.14 -90.29 76.77
CA LEU A 3 -93.75 -90.01 77.16
C LEU A 3 -92.69 -90.58 76.20
N ARG A 4 -92.99 -91.70 75.50
CA ARG A 4 -92.01 -92.40 74.65
C ARG A 4 -91.72 -91.67 73.33
N ASN A 5 -92.70 -90.95 72.77
CA ASN A 5 -92.48 -90.10 71.59
C ASN A 5 -91.69 -88.83 71.92
N ALA A 6 -91.90 -88.21 73.09
CA ALA A 6 -91.15 -87.02 73.50
C ALA A 6 -89.65 -87.32 73.71
N ILE A 7 -89.31 -88.48 74.29
CA ILE A 7 -87.91 -88.90 74.49
C ILE A 7 -87.20 -89.20 73.16
N ASN A 8 -87.88 -89.86 72.21
CA ASN A 8 -87.29 -90.11 70.89
C ASN A 8 -87.11 -88.83 70.08
N ASN A 9 -88.02 -87.85 70.21
CA ASN A 9 -87.89 -86.55 69.56
C ASN A 9 -86.75 -85.72 70.16
N LEU A 10 -86.60 -85.73 71.50
CA LEU A 10 -85.48 -85.09 72.18
C LEU A 10 -84.13 -85.74 71.86
N LYS A 11 -84.10 -87.07 71.68
CA LYS A 11 -82.87 -87.77 71.27
C LYS A 11 -82.47 -87.44 69.83
N ALA A 12 -83.43 -87.32 68.93
CA ALA A 12 -83.17 -86.85 67.56
C ALA A 12 -82.70 -85.38 67.55
N GLU A 13 -83.26 -84.53 68.42
CA GLU A 13 -82.87 -83.13 68.54
C GLU A 13 -81.48 -82.95 69.16
N VAL A 14 -81.09 -83.77 70.14
CA VAL A 14 -79.73 -83.77 70.69
C VAL A 14 -78.69 -84.21 69.65
N GLU A 15 -79.00 -85.22 68.83
CA GLU A 15 -78.11 -85.61 67.73
C GLU A 15 -78.09 -84.54 66.60
N ARG A 16 -79.21 -83.84 66.36
CA ARG A 16 -79.27 -82.70 65.44
C ARG A 16 -78.43 -81.52 65.94
N LEU A 17 -78.49 -81.21 67.24
CA LEU A 17 -77.71 -80.16 67.89
C LEU A 17 -76.21 -80.50 67.91
N LYS A 18 -75.83 -81.75 68.20
CA LYS A 18 -74.43 -82.19 68.07
C LYS A 18 -73.90 -82.05 66.66
N LYS A 19 -74.73 -82.34 65.66
CA LYS A 19 -74.36 -82.15 64.26
C LYS A 19 -74.22 -80.67 63.90
N GLN A 20 -75.13 -79.81 64.39
CA GLN A 20 -75.00 -78.36 64.27
C GLN A 20 -73.75 -77.81 64.98
N ASP A 21 -73.40 -78.30 66.17
CA ASP A 21 -72.19 -77.86 66.90
C ASP A 21 -70.92 -78.28 66.16
N ALA A 22 -70.89 -79.51 65.59
CA ALA A 22 -69.79 -79.95 64.75
C ALA A 22 -69.67 -79.11 63.46
N ASP A 23 -70.80 -78.75 62.84
CA ASP A 23 -70.83 -77.86 61.67
C ASP A 23 -70.43 -76.42 62.04
N ILE A 24 -70.79 -75.93 63.22
CA ILE A 24 -70.37 -74.61 63.72
C ILE A 24 -68.87 -74.59 64.01
N GLU A 25 -68.29 -75.61 64.63
CA GLU A 25 -66.85 -75.69 64.85
C GLU A 25 -66.09 -75.84 63.53
N LYS A 26 -66.61 -76.60 62.56
CA LYS A 26 -66.06 -76.66 61.20
C LYS A 26 -66.12 -75.30 60.50
N LEU A 27 -67.23 -74.58 60.61
CA LEU A 27 -67.38 -73.23 60.06
C LEU A 27 -66.48 -72.21 60.76
N LYS A 28 -66.23 -72.36 62.07
CA LYS A 28 -65.25 -71.53 62.79
C LYS A 28 -63.83 -71.80 62.31
N GLN A 29 -63.47 -73.07 62.11
CA GLN A 29 -62.17 -73.44 61.57
C GLN A 29 -62.01 -72.94 60.13
N GLU A 30 -62.99 -73.15 59.26
CA GLU A 30 -62.99 -72.62 57.89
C GLU A 30 -62.95 -71.10 57.85
N LYS A 31 -63.64 -70.41 58.78
CA LYS A 31 -63.55 -68.96 58.92
C LYS A 31 -62.14 -68.53 59.34
N ALA A 32 -61.52 -69.21 60.30
CA ALA A 32 -60.17 -68.91 60.75
C ALA A 32 -59.14 -69.17 59.64
N ASP A 33 -59.28 -70.27 58.89
CA ASP A 33 -58.42 -70.62 57.76
C ASP A 33 -58.62 -69.64 56.58
N ALA A 34 -59.86 -69.22 56.31
CA ALA A 34 -60.16 -68.21 55.30
C ALA A 34 -59.65 -66.82 55.71
N GLU A 35 -59.70 -66.48 56.99
CA GLU A 35 -59.17 -65.23 57.54
C GLU A 35 -57.63 -65.21 57.47
N ALA A 36 -56.97 -66.32 57.82
CA ALA A 36 -55.52 -66.49 57.64
C ALA A 36 -55.10 -66.43 56.17
N ALA A 37 -55.81 -67.11 55.26
CA ALA A 37 -55.53 -67.06 53.83
C ALA A 37 -55.75 -65.65 53.25
N ARG A 38 -56.75 -64.91 53.75
CA ARG A 38 -57.01 -63.53 53.36
C ARG A 38 -55.89 -62.60 53.82
N ASP A 39 -55.38 -62.76 55.03
CA ASP A 39 -54.31 -61.94 55.56
C ASP A 39 -52.95 -62.26 54.90
N GLU A 40 -52.70 -63.52 54.55
CA GLU A 40 -51.52 -63.91 53.78
C GLU A 40 -51.57 -63.37 52.34
N ALA A 41 -52.72 -63.45 51.67
CA ALA A 41 -52.93 -62.85 50.35
C ALA A 41 -52.77 -61.32 50.39
N ARG A 42 -53.23 -60.66 51.47
CA ARG A 42 -53.03 -59.22 51.68
C ARG A 42 -51.55 -58.88 51.88
N SER A 43 -50.84 -59.65 52.71
CA SER A 43 -49.40 -59.48 52.94
C SER A 43 -48.58 -59.68 51.66
N HIS A 44 -48.92 -60.68 50.84
CA HIS A 44 -48.24 -60.91 49.56
C HIS A 44 -48.50 -59.76 48.58
N ARG A 45 -49.73 -59.27 48.53
CA ARG A 45 -50.10 -58.11 47.72
C ARG A 45 -49.33 -56.85 48.15
N GLU A 46 -49.30 -56.53 49.44
CA GLU A 46 -48.52 -55.38 49.95
C GLU A 46 -47.02 -55.51 49.64
N ARG A 47 -46.44 -56.72 49.76
CA ARG A 47 -45.04 -56.96 49.39
C ARG A 47 -44.79 -56.80 47.89
N SER A 48 -45.75 -57.20 47.04
CA SER A 48 -45.67 -57.02 45.59
C SER A 48 -45.75 -55.54 45.22
N GLU A 49 -46.73 -54.82 45.77
CA GLU A 49 -46.92 -53.38 45.58
C GLU A 49 -45.70 -52.59 46.08
N GLN A 50 -45.11 -52.94 47.23
CA GLN A 50 -43.86 -52.33 47.69
C GLN A 50 -42.67 -52.59 46.76
N ARG A 51 -42.58 -53.79 46.16
CA ARG A 51 -41.52 -54.08 45.17
C ARG A 51 -41.72 -53.26 43.90
N GLU A 52 -42.94 -53.18 43.39
CA GLU A 52 -43.29 -52.38 42.22
C GLU A 52 -43.02 -50.88 42.45
N VAL A 53 -43.42 -50.34 43.60
CA VAL A 53 -43.13 -48.95 43.98
C VAL A 53 -41.62 -48.72 44.10
N ARG A 54 -40.87 -49.67 44.66
CA ARG A 54 -39.38 -49.59 44.72
C ARG A 54 -38.75 -49.63 43.34
N THR A 55 -39.26 -50.45 42.42
CA THR A 55 -38.75 -50.46 41.03
C THR A 55 -39.12 -49.19 40.29
N CYS A 56 -40.36 -48.68 40.42
CA CYS A 56 -40.79 -47.43 39.80
C CYS A 56 -39.99 -46.23 40.33
N THR A 57 -39.72 -46.17 41.64
CA THR A 57 -38.89 -45.10 42.22
C THR A 57 -37.43 -45.18 41.75
N THR A 58 -36.88 -46.39 41.60
CA THR A 58 -35.52 -46.57 41.06
C THR A 58 -35.44 -46.20 39.57
N LEU A 59 -36.44 -46.58 38.77
CA LEU A 59 -36.53 -46.21 37.36
C LEU A 59 -36.67 -44.70 37.19
N ALA A 60 -37.53 -44.05 37.99
CA ALA A 60 -37.68 -42.60 37.95
C ALA A 60 -36.37 -41.84 38.26
N LEU A 61 -35.53 -42.36 39.17
CA LEU A 61 -34.20 -41.79 39.42
C LEU A 61 -33.27 -41.98 38.21
N LYS A 62 -33.32 -43.15 37.55
CA LYS A 62 -32.51 -43.44 36.36
C LYS A 62 -32.93 -42.60 35.16
N ASP A 63 -34.23 -42.40 34.97
CA ASP A 63 -34.76 -41.53 33.91
C ASP A 63 -34.27 -40.09 34.14
N LYS A 64 -34.29 -39.59 35.38
CA LYS A 64 -33.73 -38.27 35.72
C LYS A 64 -32.23 -38.18 35.43
N GLU A 65 -31.46 -39.21 35.76
CA GLU A 65 -30.02 -39.27 35.43
C GLU A 65 -29.78 -39.27 33.91
N ILE A 66 -30.60 -39.98 33.13
CA ILE A 66 -30.51 -40.00 31.66
C ILE A 66 -30.84 -38.62 31.08
N ASP A 67 -31.89 -37.95 31.58
CA ASP A 67 -32.26 -36.61 31.16
C ASP A 67 -31.13 -35.61 31.44
N GLU A 68 -30.52 -35.68 32.63
CA GLU A 68 -29.36 -34.85 33.02
C GLU A 68 -28.15 -35.12 32.11
N VAL A 69 -27.80 -36.38 31.88
CA VAL A 69 -26.68 -36.75 30.98
C VAL A 69 -26.95 -36.30 29.54
N THR A 70 -28.19 -36.41 29.07
CA THR A 70 -28.58 -35.99 27.72
C THR A 70 -28.48 -34.46 27.57
N SER A 71 -28.89 -33.70 28.60
CA SER A 71 -28.71 -32.24 28.63
C SER A 71 -27.23 -31.84 28.59
N LEU A 72 -26.40 -32.47 29.43
CA LEU A 72 -24.97 -32.19 29.48
C LEU A 72 -24.25 -32.54 28.16
N LEU A 73 -24.67 -33.61 27.49
CA LEU A 73 -24.13 -33.98 26.18
C LEU A 73 -24.47 -32.92 25.12
N ALA A 74 -25.71 -32.42 25.11
CA ALA A 74 -26.12 -31.36 24.20
C ALA A 74 -25.34 -30.05 24.45
N GLU A 75 -25.13 -29.69 25.72
CA GLU A 75 -24.29 -28.54 26.09
C GLU A 75 -22.83 -28.73 25.64
N GLN A 76 -22.28 -29.94 25.79
CA GLN A 76 -20.92 -30.25 25.33
C GLN A 76 -20.78 -30.09 23.80
N GLU A 77 -21.75 -30.58 23.04
CA GLU A 77 -21.77 -30.45 21.58
C GLU A 77 -21.88 -28.99 21.14
N GLN A 78 -22.72 -28.20 21.82
CA GLN A 78 -22.83 -26.76 21.58
C GLN A 78 -21.52 -26.04 21.85
N ILE A 79 -20.90 -26.26 23.01
CA ILE A 79 -19.62 -25.64 23.39
C ILE A 79 -18.52 -26.02 22.37
N LYS A 80 -18.51 -27.26 21.89
CA LYS A 80 -17.55 -27.71 20.88
C LYS A 80 -17.74 -26.98 19.54
N ALA A 81 -18.98 -26.76 19.11
CA ALA A 81 -19.29 -26.01 17.90
C ALA A 81 -18.87 -24.53 18.04
N GLU A 82 -19.17 -23.91 19.18
CA GLU A 82 -18.76 -22.53 19.48
C GLU A 82 -17.23 -22.40 19.54
N LEU A 83 -16.52 -23.37 20.11
CA LEU A 83 -15.06 -23.38 20.19
C LEU A 83 -14.41 -23.48 18.81
N GLU A 84 -14.91 -24.35 17.92
CA GLU A 84 -14.39 -24.44 16.55
C GLU A 84 -14.72 -23.18 15.73
N SER A 85 -15.89 -22.58 15.93
CA SER A 85 -16.21 -21.28 15.31
C SER A 85 -15.23 -20.20 15.75
N ALA A 86 -15.04 -20.03 17.07
CA ALA A 86 -14.13 -19.03 17.63
C ALA A 86 -12.67 -19.25 17.19
N LYS A 87 -12.25 -20.50 17.02
CA LYS A 87 -10.92 -20.85 16.50
C LYS A 87 -10.76 -20.44 15.03
N ASN A 88 -11.78 -20.63 14.20
CA ASN A 88 -11.76 -20.19 12.81
C ASN A 88 -11.73 -18.65 12.71
N ASP A 89 -12.54 -17.96 13.51
CA ASP A 89 -12.56 -16.49 13.56
C ASP A 89 -11.20 -15.92 14.00
N LEU A 90 -10.60 -16.50 15.04
CA LEU A 90 -9.28 -16.12 15.51
C LEU A 90 -8.17 -16.40 14.47
N GLN A 91 -8.31 -17.46 13.68
CA GLN A 91 -7.38 -17.73 12.57
C GLN A 91 -7.53 -16.70 11.46
N LEU A 92 -8.76 -16.31 11.10
CA LEU A 92 -9.04 -15.27 10.11
C LEU A 92 -8.44 -13.93 10.55
N GLU A 93 -8.72 -13.49 11.77
CA GLU A 93 -8.17 -12.25 12.36
C GLU A 93 -6.63 -12.23 12.37
N ARG A 94 -6.00 -13.39 12.61
CA ARG A 94 -4.53 -13.49 12.54
C ARG A 94 -4.00 -13.27 11.12
N VAL A 95 -4.70 -13.77 10.11
CA VAL A 95 -4.32 -13.57 8.70
C VAL A 95 -4.53 -12.12 8.30
N GLU A 96 -5.69 -11.54 8.62
CA GLU A 96 -5.98 -10.12 8.34
C GLU A 96 -5.00 -9.19 9.05
N LYS A 97 -4.65 -9.48 10.30
CA LYS A 97 -3.61 -8.74 11.03
C LYS A 97 -2.24 -8.86 10.37
N ALA A 98 -1.87 -10.03 9.88
CA ALA A 98 -0.60 -10.23 9.17
C ALA A 98 -0.58 -9.47 7.84
N GLU A 99 -1.67 -9.50 7.08
CA GLU A 99 -1.79 -8.77 5.81
C GLU A 99 -1.77 -7.25 6.01
N THR A 100 -2.51 -6.74 6.98
CA THR A 100 -2.50 -5.31 7.32
C THR A 100 -1.14 -4.84 7.81
N SER A 101 -0.44 -5.66 8.62
CA SER A 101 0.93 -5.36 9.06
C SER A 101 1.91 -5.34 7.87
N HIS A 102 1.77 -6.25 6.92
CA HIS A 102 2.59 -6.27 5.70
C HIS A 102 2.35 -5.02 4.85
N ARG A 103 1.09 -4.68 4.58
CA ARG A 103 0.73 -3.48 3.81
C ARG A 103 1.22 -2.21 4.49
N LEU A 104 1.17 -2.14 5.82
CA LEU A 104 1.70 -1.01 6.59
C LEU A 104 3.21 -0.87 6.38
N ALA A 105 3.97 -1.96 6.51
CA ALA A 105 5.41 -1.95 6.27
C ALA A 105 5.78 -1.50 4.83
N GLU A 106 5.07 -2.01 3.82
CA GLU A 106 5.27 -1.56 2.42
C GLU A 106 4.98 -0.06 2.24
N THR A 107 3.98 0.48 2.96
CA THR A 107 3.68 1.92 2.89
C THR A 107 4.70 2.77 3.63
N GLU A 108 5.23 2.29 4.75
CA GLU A 108 6.31 2.96 5.50
C GLU A 108 7.59 3.03 4.67
N GLU A 109 7.97 1.93 3.99
CA GLU A 109 9.12 1.92 3.09
C GLU A 109 8.94 2.90 1.91
N LYS A 110 7.75 2.94 1.30
CA LYS A 110 7.45 3.91 0.24
C LYS A 110 7.52 5.36 0.73
N LEU A 111 7.06 5.62 1.96
CA LEU A 111 7.11 6.94 2.57
C LEU A 111 8.56 7.36 2.83
N GLU A 112 9.38 6.48 3.40
CA GLU A 112 10.80 6.73 3.65
C GLU A 112 11.57 7.02 2.36
N ASN A 113 11.33 6.23 1.30
CA ASN A 113 11.91 6.46 -0.02
C ASN A 113 11.46 7.81 -0.60
N SER A 114 10.18 8.15 -0.47
CA SER A 114 9.64 9.43 -0.93
C SER A 114 10.21 10.62 -0.16
N GLU A 115 10.43 10.48 1.14
CA GLU A 115 11.01 11.52 1.99
C GLU A 115 12.49 11.73 1.67
N THR A 116 13.24 10.64 1.46
CA THR A 116 14.63 10.70 1.02
C THR A 116 14.77 11.41 -0.32
N ALA A 117 13.90 11.08 -1.29
CA ALA A 117 13.86 11.75 -2.58
C ALA A 117 13.52 13.25 -2.44
N ARG A 118 12.56 13.60 -1.57
CA ARG A 118 12.21 14.99 -1.28
C ARG A 118 13.38 15.77 -0.69
N VAL A 119 14.04 15.23 0.33
CA VAL A 119 15.20 15.88 0.98
C VAL A 119 16.36 16.04 -0.01
N THR A 120 16.59 15.05 -0.88
CA THR A 120 17.59 15.12 -1.94
C THR A 120 17.26 16.22 -2.97
N ALA A 121 15.99 16.37 -3.34
CA ALA A 121 15.57 17.44 -4.23
C ALA A 121 15.68 18.81 -3.56
N GLU A 122 15.27 18.94 -2.30
CA GLU A 122 15.36 20.18 -1.52
C GLU A 122 16.80 20.64 -1.31
N SER A 123 17.75 19.72 -1.13
CA SER A 123 19.17 20.07 -0.98
C SER A 123 19.78 20.67 -2.25
N GLN A 124 19.18 20.42 -3.42
CA GLN A 124 19.62 20.98 -4.70
C GLN A 124 19.05 22.38 -5.00
N VAL A 125 18.01 22.81 -4.29
CA VAL A 125 17.33 24.09 -4.59
C VAL A 125 18.22 25.31 -4.32
N GLU A 126 18.88 25.36 -3.17
CA GLU A 126 19.70 26.53 -2.81
C GLU A 126 20.97 26.64 -3.67
N PRO A 127 21.73 25.56 -3.95
CA PRO A 127 22.82 25.60 -4.94
C PRO A 127 22.36 26.13 -6.31
N LEU A 128 21.28 25.58 -6.87
CA LEU A 128 20.75 26.03 -8.17
C LEU A 128 20.34 27.51 -8.16
N LYS A 129 19.78 27.99 -7.04
CA LYS A 129 19.42 29.40 -6.87
C LYS A 129 20.66 30.30 -6.83
N ASN A 130 21.72 29.87 -6.17
CA ASN A 130 22.99 30.59 -6.13
C ASN A 130 23.64 30.63 -7.52
N ASP A 131 23.68 29.51 -8.22
CA ASP A 131 24.19 29.39 -9.59
C ASP A 131 23.45 30.32 -10.55
N MET A 132 22.11 30.31 -10.48
CA MET A 132 21.27 31.20 -11.29
C MET A 132 21.53 32.67 -10.96
N LEU A 133 21.68 33.01 -9.67
CA LEU A 133 21.97 34.37 -9.24
C LEU A 133 23.33 34.83 -9.79
N TRP A 134 24.36 34.00 -9.67
CA TRP A 134 25.69 34.29 -10.21
C TRP A 134 25.67 34.48 -11.72
N LEU A 135 24.98 33.59 -12.47
CA LEU A 135 24.83 33.70 -13.91
C LEU A 135 24.16 35.03 -14.32
N LYS A 136 23.09 35.38 -13.60
CA LYS A 136 22.30 36.59 -13.85
C LYS A 136 23.06 37.86 -13.51
N ASP A 137 23.80 37.89 -12.41
CA ASP A 137 24.50 39.08 -11.95
C ASP A 137 25.86 39.28 -12.65
N ARG A 138 26.56 38.19 -13.00
CA ARG A 138 27.95 38.26 -13.49
C ARG A 138 28.21 37.35 -14.70
N GLY A 139 27.81 36.09 -14.65
CA GLY A 139 28.22 35.08 -15.64
C GLY A 139 27.93 35.48 -17.10
N ILE A 140 26.70 35.94 -17.39
CA ILE A 140 26.31 36.36 -18.75
C ILE A 140 27.15 37.54 -19.23
N ILE A 141 27.39 38.52 -18.35
CA ILE A 141 28.17 39.72 -18.69
C ILE A 141 29.64 39.35 -18.91
N SER A 142 30.21 38.48 -18.08
CA SER A 142 31.60 38.01 -18.22
C SER A 142 31.83 37.27 -19.54
N VAL A 143 30.90 36.39 -19.93
CA VAL A 143 30.96 35.69 -21.22
C VAL A 143 30.83 36.68 -22.38
N ALA A 144 29.87 37.59 -22.33
CA ALA A 144 29.68 38.59 -23.38
C ALA A 144 30.91 39.50 -23.54
N ASN A 145 31.49 39.97 -22.43
CA ASN A 145 32.72 40.76 -22.44
C ASN A 145 33.90 39.97 -23.00
N SER A 146 33.99 38.68 -22.73
CA SER A 146 35.07 37.84 -23.27
C SER A 146 34.96 37.68 -24.79
N VAL A 147 33.72 37.61 -25.33
CA VAL A 147 33.49 37.62 -26.78
C VAL A 147 33.84 38.97 -27.39
N LEU A 148 33.35 40.06 -26.79
CA LEU A 148 33.50 41.41 -27.34
C LEU A 148 34.92 41.97 -27.24
N ASN A 149 35.72 41.51 -26.28
CA ASN A 149 37.12 41.91 -26.12
C ASN A 149 38.10 40.87 -26.67
N PHE A 150 37.65 39.99 -27.58
CA PHE A 150 38.54 39.04 -28.22
C PHE A 150 39.27 39.71 -29.39
N ASP A 151 40.56 39.98 -29.23
CA ASP A 151 41.36 40.76 -30.19
C ASP A 151 41.28 40.21 -31.62
N GLU A 152 41.29 38.88 -31.80
CA GLU A 152 41.21 38.27 -33.14
C GLU A 152 39.84 38.50 -33.82
N LEU A 153 38.76 38.67 -33.04
CA LEU A 153 37.46 39.05 -33.58
C LEU A 153 37.50 40.47 -34.14
N ASP A 154 38.07 41.41 -33.39
CA ASP A 154 38.23 42.80 -33.82
C ASP A 154 39.11 42.90 -35.08
N GLU A 155 40.24 42.20 -35.11
CA GLU A 155 41.12 42.14 -36.28
C GLU A 155 40.41 41.55 -37.50
N THR A 156 39.66 40.46 -37.31
CA THR A 156 38.98 39.78 -38.42
C THR A 156 37.81 40.63 -38.96
N VAL A 157 37.07 41.31 -38.08
CA VAL A 157 36.01 42.25 -38.49
C VAL A 157 36.62 43.44 -39.23
N ALA A 158 37.72 44.01 -38.75
CA ALA A 158 38.42 45.11 -39.42
C ALA A 158 38.89 44.68 -40.83
N HIS A 159 39.49 43.50 -40.95
CA HIS A 159 39.94 42.96 -42.24
C HIS A 159 38.76 42.74 -43.21
N LEU A 160 37.65 42.18 -42.72
CA LEU A 160 36.43 41.98 -43.52
C LEU A 160 35.85 43.31 -44.03
N LEU A 161 35.82 44.34 -43.19
CA LEU A 161 35.37 45.69 -43.58
C LEU A 161 36.23 46.27 -44.70
N VAL A 162 37.56 46.21 -44.56
CA VAL A 162 38.49 46.72 -45.58
C VAL A 162 38.33 45.95 -46.90
N ALA A 163 38.26 44.61 -46.84
CA ALA A 163 38.07 43.79 -48.03
C ALA A 163 36.74 44.10 -48.74
N THR A 164 35.67 44.31 -47.97
CA THR A 164 34.35 44.69 -48.49
C THR A 164 34.39 46.05 -49.18
N CYS A 165 35.05 47.04 -48.56
CA CYS A 165 35.21 48.37 -49.15
C CYS A 165 36.02 48.34 -50.45
N ASN A 166 37.12 47.58 -50.49
CA ASN A 166 37.97 47.46 -51.68
C ASN A 166 37.24 46.79 -52.84
N ASP A 167 36.49 45.72 -52.56
CA ASP A 167 35.68 45.02 -53.57
C ASP A 167 34.54 45.90 -54.11
N GLY A 168 33.79 46.56 -53.22
CA GLY A 168 32.76 47.50 -53.62
C GLY A 168 33.31 48.67 -54.44
N TYR A 169 34.49 49.19 -54.09
CA TYR A 169 35.17 50.23 -54.87
C TYR A 169 35.57 49.71 -56.26
N ALA A 170 36.15 48.51 -56.36
CA ALA A 170 36.55 47.91 -57.64
C ALA A 170 35.35 47.72 -58.57
N GLN A 171 34.25 47.17 -58.05
CA GLN A 171 33.01 46.97 -58.81
C GLN A 171 32.40 48.30 -59.25
N GLY A 172 32.26 49.26 -58.33
CA GLY A 172 31.73 50.58 -58.66
C GLY A 172 32.58 51.33 -59.70
N TYR A 173 33.90 51.25 -59.61
CA TYR A 173 34.80 51.84 -60.59
C TYR A 173 34.65 51.19 -61.98
N ALA A 174 34.50 49.85 -62.02
CA ALA A 174 34.28 49.11 -63.26
C ALA A 174 32.95 49.52 -63.92
N GLU A 175 31.87 49.66 -63.16
CA GLU A 175 30.57 50.14 -63.66
C GLU A 175 30.66 51.58 -64.20
N CYS A 176 31.29 52.50 -63.46
CA CYS A 176 31.49 53.87 -63.92
C CYS A 176 32.33 53.92 -65.20
N SER A 177 33.41 53.13 -65.27
CA SER A 177 34.25 53.00 -66.45
C SER A 177 33.42 52.57 -67.66
N GLN A 178 32.58 51.54 -67.49
CA GLN A 178 31.68 51.05 -68.53
C GLN A 178 30.69 52.13 -69.00
N HIS A 179 30.13 52.92 -68.07
CA HIS A 179 29.25 54.04 -68.43
C HIS A 179 29.97 55.12 -69.24
N VAL A 180 31.21 55.46 -68.89
CA VAL A 180 32.04 56.44 -69.63
C VAL A 180 32.33 55.94 -71.05
N VAL A 181 32.77 54.69 -71.20
CA VAL A 181 32.99 54.05 -72.51
C VAL A 181 31.72 54.14 -73.35
N ASN A 182 30.59 53.78 -72.76
CA ASN A 182 29.31 53.74 -73.47
C ASN A 182 28.83 55.13 -73.90
N ALA A 183 28.97 56.14 -73.05
CA ALA A 183 28.48 57.49 -73.29
C ALA A 183 29.38 58.29 -74.25
N LEU A 184 30.69 58.23 -74.04
CA LEU A 184 31.67 59.06 -74.77
C LEU A 184 32.27 58.35 -75.98
N LYS A 185 32.06 57.03 -76.14
CA LYS A 185 32.65 56.21 -77.21
C LYS A 185 34.19 56.29 -77.23
N VAL A 186 34.79 56.34 -76.05
CA VAL A 186 36.24 56.31 -75.85
C VAL A 186 36.66 55.00 -75.19
N ASP A 187 37.91 54.60 -75.42
CA ASP A 187 38.50 53.46 -74.72
C ASP A 187 38.93 53.91 -73.31
N TRP A 188 38.22 53.42 -72.30
CA TRP A 188 38.49 53.69 -70.89
C TRP A 188 38.40 52.36 -70.12
N ASP A 189 39.44 52.02 -69.36
CA ASP A 189 39.54 50.77 -68.60
C ASP A 189 39.69 51.03 -67.09
N THR A 190 39.95 49.98 -66.32
CA THR A 190 40.14 50.06 -64.87
C THR A 190 41.58 50.32 -64.45
N SER A 191 42.50 50.64 -65.38
CA SER A 191 43.94 50.83 -65.09
C SER A 191 44.21 51.97 -64.11
N SER A 192 43.32 52.96 -64.05
CA SER A 192 43.41 54.11 -63.15
C SER A 192 42.73 53.88 -61.80
N SER A 193 42.19 52.68 -61.54
CA SER A 193 41.58 52.32 -60.26
C SER A 193 42.64 52.15 -59.17
N ALA A 194 42.35 52.60 -57.95
CA ALA A 194 43.20 52.34 -56.78
C ALA A 194 43.33 50.85 -56.44
N THR A 195 42.40 50.01 -56.91
CA THR A 195 42.41 48.55 -56.75
C THR A 195 42.85 47.82 -58.03
N HIS A 196 43.45 48.53 -59.00
CA HIS A 196 43.87 47.91 -60.24
C HIS A 196 44.86 46.77 -60.02
N GLY A 197 44.63 45.63 -60.68
CA GLY A 197 45.48 44.43 -60.59
C GLY A 197 45.34 43.66 -59.27
N VAL A 198 44.46 44.07 -58.37
CA VAL A 198 44.15 43.35 -57.13
C VAL A 198 42.87 42.53 -57.33
N ASP A 199 42.92 41.25 -56.95
CA ASP A 199 41.73 40.38 -56.91
C ASP A 199 40.93 40.65 -55.63
N THR A 200 40.12 41.72 -55.67
CA THR A 200 39.34 42.16 -54.51
C THR A 200 38.21 41.18 -54.15
N GLU A 201 37.67 40.48 -55.15
CA GLU A 201 36.62 39.47 -54.96
C GLU A 201 37.19 38.28 -54.17
N ALA A 202 38.34 37.74 -54.58
CA ALA A 202 39.00 36.66 -53.85
C ALA A 202 39.43 37.08 -52.45
N ALA A 203 39.92 38.32 -52.28
CA ALA A 203 40.28 38.86 -50.97
C ALA A 203 39.07 38.96 -50.03
N LEU A 204 37.92 39.43 -50.53
CA LEU A 204 36.67 39.46 -49.76
C LEU A 204 36.18 38.04 -49.42
N ALA A 205 36.26 37.10 -50.37
CA ALA A 205 35.89 35.71 -50.12
C ALA A 205 36.76 35.09 -49.01
N ALA A 206 38.08 35.32 -49.04
CA ALA A 206 39.00 34.85 -48.01
C ALA A 206 38.71 35.47 -46.63
N ALA A 207 38.48 36.78 -46.56
CA ALA A 207 38.14 37.47 -45.32
C ALA A 207 36.81 36.96 -44.72
N LYS A 208 35.80 36.68 -45.56
CA LYS A 208 34.54 36.05 -45.13
C LYS A 208 34.76 34.65 -44.58
N THR A 209 35.59 33.84 -45.22
CA THR A 209 35.94 32.51 -44.70
C THR A 209 36.59 32.62 -43.34
N GLN A 210 37.60 33.49 -43.19
CA GLN A 210 38.29 33.71 -41.92
C GLN A 210 37.32 34.11 -40.79
N PHE A 211 36.43 35.06 -41.04
CA PHE A 211 35.40 35.47 -40.07
C PHE A 211 34.46 34.32 -39.67
N ASN A 212 33.95 33.58 -40.66
CA ASN A 212 32.99 32.50 -40.41
C ASN A 212 33.61 31.29 -39.71
N THR A 213 34.93 31.10 -39.81
CA THR A 213 35.65 30.00 -39.15
C THR A 213 36.37 30.43 -37.88
N LEU A 214 36.21 31.68 -37.43
CA LEU A 214 36.84 32.18 -36.22
C LEU A 214 36.32 31.39 -35.00
N GLN A 215 37.26 30.85 -34.22
CA GLN A 215 36.94 30.15 -32.98
C GLN A 215 37.09 31.12 -31.81
N LEU A 216 36.06 31.21 -30.98
CA LEU A 216 36.07 32.02 -29.77
C LEU A 216 36.34 31.11 -28.57
N PRO A 217 37.48 31.25 -27.87
CA PRO A 217 37.84 30.34 -26.77
C PRO A 217 36.79 30.23 -25.66
N VAL A 218 36.07 31.34 -25.37
CA VAL A 218 34.99 31.34 -24.39
C VAL A 218 33.80 30.47 -24.81
N MET A 219 33.54 30.31 -26.11
CA MET A 219 32.46 29.45 -26.60
C MET A 219 32.81 27.97 -26.43
N ASP A 220 34.08 27.60 -26.59
CA ASP A 220 34.56 26.25 -26.33
C ASP A 220 34.49 25.94 -24.82
N LEU A 221 34.90 26.89 -23.96
CA LEU A 221 34.77 26.78 -22.51
C LEU A 221 33.32 26.53 -22.08
N VAL A 222 32.37 27.33 -22.58
CA VAL A 222 30.94 27.16 -22.27
C VAL A 222 30.43 25.79 -22.75
N THR A 223 30.87 25.34 -23.93
CA THR A 223 30.48 24.04 -24.47
C THR A 223 30.96 22.89 -23.59
N VAL A 224 32.19 22.96 -23.07
CA VAL A 224 32.76 21.96 -22.16
C VAL A 224 32.05 22.01 -20.80
N ALA A 225 31.82 23.20 -20.25
CA ALA A 225 31.14 23.37 -18.98
C ALA A 225 29.73 22.74 -18.98
N LEU A 226 28.95 22.94 -20.05
CA LEU A 226 27.60 22.38 -20.19
C LEU A 226 27.56 20.84 -20.25
N GLN A 227 28.69 20.18 -20.50
CA GLN A 227 28.79 18.71 -20.50
C GLN A 227 29.13 18.12 -19.12
N SER A 228 29.50 18.96 -18.15
CA SER A 228 29.87 18.53 -16.81
C SER A 228 28.67 18.46 -15.87
N GLU A 229 28.74 17.56 -14.87
CA GLU A 229 27.71 17.47 -13.81
C GLU A 229 27.63 18.75 -12.97
N ASP A 230 28.75 19.47 -12.85
CA ASP A 230 28.87 20.76 -12.19
C ASP A 230 29.25 21.83 -13.25
N PHE A 231 28.23 22.22 -14.02
CA PHE A 231 28.39 23.14 -15.15
C PHE A 231 28.81 24.56 -14.75
N MET A 232 28.78 24.89 -13.46
CA MET A 232 29.16 26.20 -12.94
C MET A 232 30.61 26.29 -12.48
N THR A 233 31.25 25.16 -12.17
CA THR A 233 32.64 25.14 -11.71
C THR A 233 33.60 25.82 -12.69
N GLN A 234 33.59 25.43 -13.97
CA GLN A 234 34.55 25.98 -14.94
C GLN A 234 34.30 27.47 -15.25
N PRO A 235 33.05 27.93 -15.50
CA PRO A 235 32.78 29.35 -15.72
C PRO A 235 33.13 30.22 -14.50
N THR A 236 32.88 29.74 -13.28
CA THR A 236 33.20 30.50 -12.05
C THR A 236 34.70 30.56 -11.78
N GLU A 237 35.46 29.52 -12.14
CA GLU A 237 36.93 29.53 -12.05
C GLU A 237 37.57 30.50 -13.05
N VAL A 238 37.07 30.54 -14.29
CA VAL A 238 37.59 31.44 -15.33
C VAL A 238 37.14 32.88 -15.14
N PHE A 239 35.95 33.08 -14.59
CA PHE A 239 35.38 34.38 -14.26
C PHE A 239 35.18 34.50 -12.76
N PRO A 240 36.27 34.56 -11.96
CA PRO A 240 36.15 34.62 -10.52
C PRO A 240 35.37 35.86 -10.11
N ASP A 241 34.75 35.78 -8.95
CA ASP A 241 34.20 36.97 -8.32
C ASP A 241 35.31 38.01 -8.24
N ARG A 242 35.04 39.23 -8.73
CA ARG A 242 35.85 40.36 -8.31
C ARG A 242 35.76 40.34 -6.79
N GLU A 243 36.91 40.15 -6.13
CA GLU A 243 37.05 40.57 -4.74
C GLU A 243 36.51 42.00 -4.75
N ASP A 244 35.49 42.24 -3.92
CA ASP A 244 35.09 43.61 -3.64
C ASP A 244 36.37 44.24 -3.06
N ASP A 245 37.17 44.88 -3.91
CA ASP A 245 38.19 45.82 -3.48
C ASP A 245 37.38 46.83 -2.69
N ASP A 246 37.34 46.63 -1.37
CA ASP A 246 36.81 47.57 -0.41
C ASP A 246 37.44 48.91 -0.80
N ASP A 247 36.63 49.80 -1.37
CA ASP A 247 36.90 51.22 -1.51
C ASP A 247 36.96 51.81 -0.08
N GLU A 248 37.95 51.37 0.69
CA GLU A 248 38.34 51.85 2.00
C GLU A 248 39.53 52.81 1.82
N ASP A 249 39.43 53.74 0.87
CA ASP A 249 40.45 54.77 0.64
C ASP A 249 39.86 56.13 0.20
N LEU A 250 38.69 56.48 0.74
CA LEU A 250 38.18 57.85 0.75
C LEU A 250 37.68 58.23 2.17
N ALA A 251 38.61 58.33 3.10
CA ALA A 251 38.46 59.04 4.37
C ALA A 251 39.24 60.37 4.36
#